data_AF-A0A9P6V1M4-F1
#
_entry.id   AF-A0A9P6V1M4-F1
#
_cell.length_a   1.000
_cell.length_b   1.000
_cell.length_c   1.000
_cell.angle_alpha   90.00
_cell.angle_beta   90.00
_cell.angle_gamma   90.00
#
_symmetry.space_group_name_H-M   'P 1'
#
loop_
_entity.id
_entity.type
_entity.pdbx_description
1 polymer ?
#
loop_
_entity_poly.entity_id
_entity_poly.type
_entity_poly.pdbx_seq_one_letter_code
_entity_poly.pdbx_strand_id
1 'polypeptide(L)'
;METVPFAVDHLKDAIKTKKAPRFDDVAAAELTLWRVAHPVIAANKHQPVFLNAIDSPTELDPTDDISDVFPEPPPKKTIHIIVQRAPYNKSKRLLLSLSQSVLAVQLLSRMSLALVHHPQVSRTDSDLRADIKKITDRFFAAGSPASDFLDAYVRGEKSLPVTTVGIKGLPKVLRRGAVDSQDSGPSLLFLDLPNPPLNASDLIPERFRSNVLLSKLEGMQAQDLPVFGVSGCGKTRSMIEMLCLQWGFYFNAAKSDLGSFDLSRLADFIDSNTFEDSANINTRFAKNATLLLLLSRLMILNYCLKVPDCRQTFSSARWTLLQVCPHMFKDVFMHLSNKLCDLMKGRALLESVLASIVREEFESLRDKLAAHAYPNFSSDSKLRLVIDEAQILSDKNPTLFSSSSTEVTLAQC
;
A
#
# COMPACT_ATOMS: atom_id res chain seq x y z
N MET A 1 -39.85 1.60 -34.37
CA MET A 1 -38.88 1.62 -33.26
C MET A 1 -37.54 1.30 -33.89
N GLU A 2 -36.72 2.31 -34.13
CA GLU A 2 -35.38 2.12 -34.66
C GLU A 2 -34.55 1.37 -33.61
N THR A 3 -34.23 0.11 -33.91
CA THR A 3 -33.26 -0.66 -33.14
C THR A 3 -31.90 -0.05 -33.46
N VAL A 4 -31.38 0.78 -32.56
CA VAL A 4 -29.99 1.23 -32.61
C VAL A 4 -29.12 -0.02 -32.69
N PRO A 5 -28.25 -0.16 -33.71
CA PRO A 5 -27.38 -1.32 -33.83
C PRO A 5 -26.51 -1.40 -32.57
N PHE A 6 -26.64 -2.51 -31.84
CA PHE A 6 -25.85 -2.73 -30.64
C PHE A 6 -24.50 -3.29 -31.09
N ALA A 7 -23.58 -2.40 -31.44
CA ALA A 7 -22.22 -2.77 -31.79
C ALA A 7 -21.49 -3.44 -30.60
N VAL A 8 -20.48 -4.26 -30.89
CA VAL A 8 -19.61 -4.90 -29.89
C VAL A 8 -18.98 -3.87 -28.94
N ASP A 9 -18.71 -2.64 -29.38
CA ASP A 9 -18.16 -1.57 -28.53
C ASP A 9 -19.12 -1.20 -27.37
N HIS A 10 -20.43 -1.08 -27.65
CA HIS A 10 -21.44 -0.84 -26.60
C HIS A 10 -21.49 -1.99 -25.58
N LEU A 11 -21.22 -3.22 -26.01
CA LEU A 11 -21.12 -4.37 -25.10
C LEU A 11 -19.91 -4.28 -24.18
N LYS A 12 -18.78 -3.75 -24.65
CA LYS A 12 -17.59 -3.52 -23.80
C LYS A 12 -17.89 -2.53 -22.68
N ASP A 13 -18.55 -1.42 -23.00
CA ASP A 13 -18.99 -0.43 -22.01
C ASP A 13 -19.95 -1.05 -20.99
N ALA A 14 -20.97 -1.78 -21.46
CA ALA A 14 -21.94 -2.44 -20.60
C ALA A 14 -21.28 -3.48 -19.65
N ILE A 15 -20.30 -4.24 -20.15
CA ILE A 15 -19.52 -5.18 -19.34
C ILE A 15 -18.74 -4.44 -18.25
N LYS A 16 -18.06 -3.34 -18.59
CA LYS A 16 -17.27 -2.55 -17.65
C LYS A 16 -18.16 -1.99 -16.53
N THR A 17 -19.28 -1.35 -16.88
CA THR A 17 -20.23 -0.82 -15.90
C THR A 17 -20.77 -1.91 -14.97
N LYS A 18 -21.16 -3.07 -15.51
CA LYS A 18 -21.76 -4.16 -14.72
C LYS A 18 -20.75 -4.89 -13.83
N LYS A 19 -19.46 -4.85 -14.17
CA LYS A 19 -18.40 -5.57 -13.46
C LYS A 19 -17.55 -4.66 -12.57
N ALA A 20 -17.89 -3.38 -12.40
CA ALA A 20 -17.22 -2.48 -11.48
C ALA A 20 -17.14 -3.08 -10.05
N PRO A 21 -15.99 -2.95 -9.34
CA PRO A 21 -14.81 -2.17 -9.72
C PRO A 21 -13.77 -2.95 -10.56
N ARG A 22 -14.10 -4.17 -11.02
CA ARG A 22 -13.13 -5.13 -11.57
C ARG A 22 -12.45 -4.67 -12.87
N PHE A 23 -12.95 -3.68 -13.59
CA PHE A 23 -12.33 -3.17 -14.82
C PHE A 23 -12.15 -1.65 -14.81
N ASP A 24 -12.17 -1.03 -13.63
CA ASP A 24 -12.08 0.44 -13.51
C ASP A 24 -10.70 0.95 -13.97
N ASP A 25 -9.68 0.11 -13.89
CA ASP A 25 -8.29 0.35 -14.29
C ASP A 25 -8.03 0.29 -15.80
N VAL A 26 -8.98 -0.17 -16.62
CA VAL A 26 -8.80 -0.39 -18.07
C VAL A 26 -9.93 0.30 -18.85
N ALA A 27 -9.61 1.06 -19.91
CA ALA A 27 -10.64 1.65 -20.77
C ALA A 27 -11.46 0.55 -21.47
N ALA A 28 -12.77 0.75 -21.66
CA ALA A 28 -13.61 -0.28 -22.28
C ALA A 28 -13.13 -0.67 -23.69
N ALA A 29 -12.66 0.31 -24.46
CA ALA A 29 -12.04 0.11 -25.78
C ALA A 29 -10.79 -0.78 -25.76
N GLU A 30 -10.13 -0.95 -24.59
CA GLU A 30 -8.94 -1.81 -24.43
C GLU A 30 -9.28 -3.24 -24.00
N LEU A 31 -10.56 -3.58 -23.88
CA LEU A 31 -11.02 -4.94 -23.70
C LEU A 31 -11.10 -5.63 -25.06
N THR A 32 -10.52 -6.82 -25.17
CA THR A 32 -10.72 -7.73 -26.30
C THR A 32 -11.81 -8.72 -25.94
N LEU A 33 -12.83 -8.84 -26.78
CA LEU A 33 -13.91 -9.82 -26.61
C LEU A 33 -13.69 -10.97 -27.57
N TRP A 34 -13.75 -12.19 -27.04
CA TRP A 34 -13.64 -13.42 -27.82
C TRP A 34 -14.98 -14.14 -27.80
N ARG A 35 -15.53 -14.40 -28.98
CA ARG A 35 -16.62 -15.36 -29.16
C ARG A 35 -16.07 -16.76 -29.02
N VAL A 36 -16.72 -17.53 -28.15
CA VAL A 36 -16.37 -18.91 -27.83
C VAL A 36 -17.63 -19.75 -27.72
N ALA A 37 -17.49 -21.07 -27.70
CA ALA A 37 -18.58 -21.99 -27.39
C ALA A 37 -18.09 -23.02 -26.38
N HIS A 38 -18.12 -22.66 -25.08
CA HIS A 38 -17.62 -23.54 -24.02
C HIS A 38 -18.76 -24.04 -23.11
N PRO A 39 -19.21 -25.30 -23.25
CA PRO A 39 -20.28 -25.86 -22.43
C PRO A 39 -19.91 -25.94 -20.95
N VAL A 40 -20.82 -25.51 -20.08
CA VAL A 40 -20.70 -25.63 -18.63
C VAL A 40 -21.56 -26.81 -18.16
N ILE A 41 -20.90 -27.93 -17.90
CA ILE A 41 -21.47 -29.17 -17.39
C ILE A 41 -21.11 -29.38 -15.92
N ALA A 42 -21.76 -30.35 -15.26
CA ALA A 42 -21.51 -30.63 -13.84
C ALA A 42 -20.04 -30.96 -13.53
N ALA A 43 -19.31 -31.53 -14.49
CA ALA A 43 -17.90 -31.91 -14.35
C ALA A 43 -16.92 -30.72 -14.36
N ASN A 44 -17.23 -29.61 -15.04
CA ASN A 44 -16.32 -28.47 -15.21
C ASN A 44 -16.81 -27.16 -14.58
N LYS A 45 -17.96 -27.14 -13.90
CA LYS A 45 -18.57 -25.93 -13.29
C LYS A 45 -17.69 -25.12 -12.33
N HIS A 46 -16.62 -25.71 -11.79
CA HIS A 46 -15.69 -25.06 -10.86
C HIS A 46 -14.26 -24.92 -11.42
N GLN A 47 -14.02 -25.34 -12.65
CA GLN A 47 -12.71 -25.24 -13.27
C GLN A 47 -12.52 -23.85 -13.89
N PRO A 48 -11.34 -23.23 -13.75
CA PRO A 48 -11.03 -21.99 -14.44
C PRO A 48 -11.00 -22.20 -15.96
N VAL A 49 -11.68 -21.31 -16.68
CA VAL A 49 -11.74 -21.32 -18.15
C VAL A 49 -10.61 -20.45 -18.68
N PHE A 50 -9.69 -21.04 -19.44
CA PHE A 50 -8.58 -20.33 -20.08
C PHE A 50 -8.81 -20.24 -21.58
N LEU A 51 -8.57 -19.06 -22.18
CA LEU A 51 -8.78 -18.81 -23.60
C LEU A 51 -7.96 -19.75 -24.51
N ASN A 52 -6.74 -20.09 -24.09
CA ASN A 52 -5.85 -21.01 -24.81
C ASN A 52 -6.30 -22.48 -24.78
N ALA A 53 -7.27 -22.83 -23.93
CA ALA A 53 -7.84 -24.17 -23.83
C ALA A 53 -9.18 -24.29 -24.57
N ILE A 54 -9.59 -23.25 -25.32
CA ILE A 54 -10.81 -23.25 -26.11
C ILE A 54 -10.49 -23.57 -27.56
N ASP A 55 -11.27 -24.48 -28.13
CA ASP A 55 -11.20 -24.79 -29.54
C ASP A 55 -11.75 -23.59 -30.35
N SER A 56 -10.91 -23.01 -31.20
CA SER A 56 -11.29 -21.98 -32.19
C SER A 56 -11.98 -20.71 -31.62
N PRO A 57 -11.35 -19.97 -30.69
CA PRO A 57 -11.88 -18.67 -30.25
C PRO A 57 -11.83 -17.66 -31.41
N THR A 58 -12.90 -16.88 -31.60
CA THR A 58 -12.97 -15.84 -32.62
C THR A 58 -12.96 -14.47 -31.96
N GLU A 59 -12.00 -13.60 -32.29
CA GLU A 59 -11.98 -12.22 -31.81
C GLU A 59 -13.13 -11.43 -32.45
N LEU A 60 -13.81 -10.59 -31.65
CA LEU A 60 -14.91 -9.75 -32.11
C LEU A 60 -14.42 -8.34 -32.42
N ASP A 61 -14.73 -7.84 -33.62
CA ASP A 61 -14.39 -6.48 -34.02
C ASP A 61 -15.30 -5.49 -33.28
N PRO A 62 -14.79 -4.35 -32.75
CA PRO A 62 -15.63 -3.33 -32.11
C PRO A 62 -16.78 -2.82 -32.98
N THR A 63 -16.61 -2.87 -34.30
CA THR A 63 -17.60 -2.41 -35.30
C THR A 63 -18.61 -3.48 -35.69
N ASP A 64 -18.41 -4.74 -35.29
CA ASP A 64 -19.38 -5.80 -35.55
C ASP A 64 -20.69 -5.51 -34.82
N ASP A 65 -21.80 -5.69 -35.52
CA ASP A 65 -23.12 -5.71 -34.90
C ASP A 65 -23.30 -7.01 -34.11
N ILE A 66 -23.76 -6.91 -32.86
CA ILE A 66 -23.95 -8.09 -32.00
C ILE A 66 -24.96 -9.07 -32.60
N SER A 67 -25.93 -8.59 -33.38
CA SER A 67 -26.87 -9.44 -34.12
C SER A 67 -26.19 -10.28 -35.21
N ASP A 68 -25.09 -9.81 -35.79
CA ASP A 68 -24.34 -10.54 -36.79
C ASP A 68 -23.41 -11.58 -36.12
N VAL A 69 -22.91 -11.24 -34.93
CA VAL A 69 -22.12 -12.15 -34.10
C VAL A 69 -22.98 -13.29 -33.52
N PHE A 70 -24.22 -12.99 -33.12
CA PHE A 70 -25.19 -13.92 -32.56
C PHE A 70 -26.53 -13.83 -33.30
N PRO A 71 -26.63 -14.40 -34.52
CA PRO A 71 -27.84 -14.33 -35.34
C PRO A 71 -29.01 -15.10 -34.71
N GLU A 72 -28.71 -16.08 -33.87
CA GLU A 72 -29.68 -16.81 -33.07
C GLU A 72 -29.38 -16.65 -31.57
N PRO A 73 -30.41 -16.74 -30.70
CA PRO A 73 -30.22 -16.73 -29.27
C PRO A 73 -29.21 -17.80 -28.82
N PRO A 74 -28.13 -17.41 -28.13
CA PRO A 74 -27.05 -18.34 -27.81
C PRO A 74 -27.53 -19.45 -26.85
N PRO A 75 -27.08 -20.71 -27.03
CA PRO A 75 -27.49 -21.85 -26.20
C PRO A 75 -27.32 -21.63 -24.69
N LYS A 76 -28.28 -22.11 -23.90
CA LYS A 76 -28.18 -22.09 -22.43
C LYS A 76 -27.05 -22.99 -21.94
N LYS A 77 -26.48 -22.67 -20.78
CA LYS A 77 -25.38 -23.43 -20.13
C LYS A 77 -24.08 -23.49 -20.94
N THR A 78 -23.82 -22.47 -21.75
CA THR A 78 -22.58 -22.34 -22.52
C THR A 78 -22.03 -20.95 -22.28
N ILE A 79 -20.71 -20.84 -22.13
CA ILE A 79 -20.00 -19.55 -22.14
C ILE A 79 -19.82 -19.16 -23.60
N HIS A 80 -20.27 -17.95 -23.94
CA HIS A 80 -20.26 -17.43 -25.31
C HIS A 80 -19.25 -16.32 -25.53
N ILE A 81 -18.84 -15.64 -24.46
CA ILE A 81 -17.93 -14.50 -24.51
C ILE A 81 -16.87 -14.65 -23.42
N ILE A 82 -15.60 -14.53 -23.81
CA ILE A 82 -14.49 -14.30 -22.89
C ILE A 82 -14.02 -12.87 -23.05
N VAL A 83 -13.87 -12.18 -21.92
CA VAL A 83 -13.29 -10.84 -21.85
C VAL A 83 -11.82 -10.98 -21.54
N GLN A 84 -10.96 -10.67 -22.51
CA GLN A 84 -9.53 -10.58 -22.31
C GLN A 84 -9.15 -9.11 -22.11
N ARG A 85 -8.41 -8.83 -21.03
CA ARG A 85 -7.72 -7.54 -20.90
C ARG A 85 -6.59 -7.52 -21.92
N ALA A 86 -6.37 -6.40 -22.59
CA ALA A 86 -5.15 -6.22 -23.37
C ALA A 86 -3.96 -6.73 -22.54
N PRO A 87 -3.08 -7.60 -23.08
CA PRO A 87 -1.86 -7.94 -22.40
C PRO A 87 -1.18 -6.63 -22.01
N TYR A 88 -0.67 -6.54 -20.79
CA TYR A 88 0.00 -5.35 -20.28
C TYR A 88 1.18 -5.01 -21.22
N ASN A 89 0.88 -4.20 -22.23
CA ASN A 89 1.75 -4.00 -23.37
C ASN A 89 2.71 -2.89 -22.97
N LYS A 90 3.89 -3.28 -22.47
CA LYS A 90 5.05 -2.40 -22.28
C LYS A 90 5.25 -1.47 -23.48
N SER A 91 4.84 -1.89 -24.68
CA SER A 91 4.87 -1.21 -25.98
C SER A 91 4.03 0.07 -26.10
N LYS A 92 2.83 0.17 -25.49
CA LYS A 92 2.04 1.43 -25.50
C LYS A 92 2.67 2.47 -24.55
N ARG A 93 3.24 2.01 -23.43
CA ARG A 93 4.15 2.84 -22.62
C ARG A 93 5.40 3.18 -23.42
N LEU A 94 5.88 2.32 -24.32
CA LEU A 94 7.05 2.55 -25.16
C LEU A 94 6.81 3.59 -26.27
N LEU A 95 5.63 3.68 -26.89
CA LEU A 95 5.37 4.72 -27.91
C LEU A 95 5.07 6.09 -27.28
N LEU A 96 4.33 6.12 -26.17
CA LEU A 96 4.21 7.33 -25.32
C LEU A 96 5.54 7.68 -24.66
N SER A 97 6.35 6.68 -24.29
CA SER A 97 7.70 6.89 -23.77
C SER A 97 8.67 7.22 -24.87
N LEU A 98 8.45 6.89 -26.15
CA LEU A 98 9.32 7.23 -27.28
C LEU A 98 9.05 8.65 -27.75
N SER A 99 7.80 9.12 -27.73
CA SER A 99 7.51 10.56 -27.85
C SER A 99 8.02 11.33 -26.64
N GLN A 100 7.89 10.77 -25.43
CA GLN A 100 8.57 11.29 -24.24
C GLN A 100 10.08 11.00 -24.25
N SER A 101 10.62 10.11 -25.11
CA SER A 101 12.05 9.79 -25.23
C SER A 101 12.69 10.77 -26.16
N VAL A 102 12.01 11.22 -27.22
CA VAL A 102 12.51 12.34 -28.01
C VAL A 102 12.46 13.60 -27.17
N LEU A 103 11.40 13.81 -26.37
CA LEU A 103 11.37 14.90 -25.39
C LEU A 103 12.38 14.72 -24.25
N ALA A 104 12.66 13.49 -23.79
CA ALA A 104 13.60 13.16 -22.72
C ALA A 104 15.03 13.08 -23.22
N VAL A 105 15.28 12.78 -24.49
CA VAL A 105 16.58 12.86 -25.17
C VAL A 105 16.84 14.30 -25.57
N GLN A 106 15.82 15.09 -25.92
CA GLN A 106 15.95 16.55 -26.01
C GLN A 106 16.11 17.20 -24.63
N LEU A 107 15.46 16.68 -23.58
CA LEU A 107 15.70 17.09 -22.19
C LEU A 107 17.05 16.61 -21.70
N LEU A 108 17.54 15.43 -22.08
CA LEU A 108 18.84 14.88 -21.70
C LEU A 108 19.96 15.56 -22.50
N SER A 109 19.77 15.93 -23.76
CA SER A 109 20.69 16.83 -24.48
C SER A 109 20.68 18.22 -23.86
N ARG A 110 19.52 18.74 -23.42
CA ARG A 110 19.44 20.00 -22.66
C ARG A 110 20.00 19.88 -21.25
N MET A 111 19.91 18.74 -20.59
CA MET A 111 20.42 18.48 -19.24
C MET A 111 21.90 18.14 -19.27
N SER A 112 22.40 17.45 -20.29
CA SER A 112 23.83 17.20 -20.54
C SER A 112 24.55 18.47 -21.00
N LEU A 113 23.91 19.36 -21.78
CA LEU A 113 24.46 20.70 -22.02
C LEU A 113 24.32 21.62 -20.78
N ALA A 114 23.23 21.53 -20.00
CA ALA A 114 23.07 22.31 -18.76
C ALA A 114 23.98 21.83 -17.62
N LEU A 115 24.38 20.55 -17.59
CA LEU A 115 25.35 19.99 -16.65
C LEU A 115 26.78 20.45 -16.94
N VAL A 116 27.07 20.92 -18.16
CA VAL A 116 28.40 21.41 -18.53
C VAL A 116 28.51 22.93 -18.43
N HIS A 117 27.42 23.70 -18.58
CA HIS A 117 27.49 25.17 -18.66
C HIS A 117 26.48 25.99 -17.83
N HIS A 118 25.86 25.44 -16.79
CA HIS A 118 25.22 26.28 -15.75
C HIS A 118 25.85 26.06 -14.37
N PRO A 119 26.08 27.14 -13.59
CA PRO A 119 26.69 27.03 -12.28
C PRO A 119 25.79 26.19 -11.38
N GLN A 120 26.27 24.98 -11.05
CA GLN A 120 25.74 24.14 -9.98
C GLN A 120 25.72 24.98 -8.70
N VAL A 121 24.55 25.50 -8.32
CA VAL A 121 24.33 25.91 -6.94
C VAL A 121 24.26 24.61 -6.14
N SER A 122 25.40 24.21 -5.57
CA SER A 122 25.51 23.09 -4.64
C SER A 122 24.58 23.36 -3.45
N ARG A 123 23.36 22.83 -3.49
CA ARG A 123 22.45 22.92 -2.35
C ARG A 123 23.00 22.06 -1.22
N THR A 124 23.22 22.69 -0.07
CA THR A 124 23.88 22.11 1.10
C THR A 124 22.93 21.25 1.93
N ASP A 125 23.46 20.47 2.87
CA ASP A 125 22.69 19.72 3.87
C ASP A 125 21.68 20.59 4.64
N SER A 126 22.06 21.85 4.88
CA SER A 126 21.21 22.88 5.49
C SER A 126 19.93 23.10 4.69
N ASP A 127 20.03 23.08 3.36
CA ASP A 127 18.88 23.31 2.47
C ASP A 127 17.88 22.15 2.54
N LEU A 128 18.35 20.89 2.62
CA LEU A 128 17.45 19.74 2.75
C LEU A 128 16.69 19.77 4.08
N ARG A 129 17.38 20.07 5.18
CA ARG A 129 16.75 20.20 6.50
C ARG A 129 15.72 21.34 6.52
N ALA A 130 16.06 22.48 5.94
CA ALA A 130 15.15 23.61 5.81
C ALA A 130 13.92 23.27 4.95
N ASP A 131 14.10 22.56 3.84
CA ASP A 131 13.00 22.12 2.97
C ASP A 131 12.07 21.15 3.69
N ILE A 132 12.62 20.13 4.37
CA ILE A 132 11.83 19.18 5.18
C ILE A 132 11.06 19.94 6.27
N LYS A 133 11.74 20.83 7.01
CA LYS A 133 11.12 21.64 8.06
C LYS A 133 9.99 22.51 7.50
N LYS A 134 10.19 23.14 6.35
CA LYS A 134 9.16 23.96 5.70
C LYS A 134 7.93 23.13 5.31
N ILE A 135 8.13 21.92 4.78
CA ILE A 135 7.04 21.01 4.45
C ILE A 135 6.27 20.63 5.71
N THR A 136 6.98 20.27 6.78
CA THR A 136 6.36 19.77 8.02
C THR A 136 5.69 20.88 8.81
N ASP A 137 6.32 22.06 8.94
CA ASP A 137 5.71 23.25 9.55
C ASP A 137 4.39 23.59 8.86
N ARG A 138 4.34 23.52 7.52
CA ARG A 138 3.10 23.76 6.77
C ARG A 138 2.09 22.63 6.95
N PHE A 139 2.55 21.38 6.98
CA PHE A 139 1.68 20.21 7.12
C PHE A 139 1.04 20.13 8.50
N PHE A 140 1.74 20.58 9.55
CA PHE A 140 1.29 20.57 10.94
C PHE A 140 0.89 21.96 11.46
N ALA A 141 0.78 22.97 10.59
CA ALA A 141 0.38 24.32 10.98
C ALA A 141 -0.98 24.29 11.69
N ALA A 142 -1.19 25.15 12.70
CA ALA A 142 -2.50 25.27 13.35
C ALA A 142 -3.61 25.58 12.32
N GLY A 143 -4.73 24.87 12.38
CA GLY A 143 -5.83 25.00 11.39
C GLY A 143 -5.57 24.28 10.07
N SER A 144 -4.47 23.55 9.93
CA SER A 144 -4.25 22.71 8.76
C SER A 144 -5.17 21.48 8.83
N PRO A 145 -5.62 20.96 7.67
CA PRO A 145 -6.46 19.76 7.67
C PRO A 145 -5.82 18.51 8.30
N ALA A 146 -4.50 18.48 8.50
CA ALA A 146 -3.82 17.34 9.14
C ALA A 146 -3.69 17.54 10.64
N SER A 147 -3.29 18.74 11.11
CA SER A 147 -3.26 19.08 12.54
C SER A 147 -4.63 18.99 13.17
N ASP A 148 -5.66 19.59 12.59
CA ASP A 148 -7.03 19.55 13.12
C ASP A 148 -7.53 18.11 13.30
N PHE A 149 -7.20 17.24 12.35
CA PHE A 149 -7.54 15.83 12.41
C PHE A 149 -6.74 15.09 13.50
N LEU A 150 -5.41 15.29 13.53
CA LEU A 150 -4.53 14.60 14.48
C LEU A 150 -4.80 15.05 15.92
N ASP A 151 -5.03 16.34 16.16
CA ASP A 151 -5.39 16.89 17.46
C ASP A 151 -6.69 16.25 17.98
N ALA A 152 -7.76 16.28 17.17
CA ALA A 152 -9.03 15.65 17.54
C ALA A 152 -8.89 14.13 17.75
N TYR A 153 -8.06 13.45 16.94
CA TYR A 153 -7.81 12.03 17.08
C TYR A 153 -7.07 11.69 18.38
N VAL A 154 -6.05 12.49 18.73
CA VAL A 154 -5.20 12.31 19.91
C VAL A 154 -5.90 12.74 21.20
N ARG A 155 -6.86 13.66 21.14
CA ARG A 155 -7.73 14.04 22.26
C ARG A 155 -8.88 13.06 22.51
N GLY A 156 -9.03 12.03 21.66
CA GLY A 156 -10.07 11.03 21.80
C GLY A 156 -11.44 11.45 21.27
N GLU A 157 -11.54 12.62 20.62
CA GLU A 157 -12.80 13.17 20.08
C GLU A 157 -13.33 12.37 18.88
N LYS A 158 -12.45 11.62 18.20
CA LYS A 158 -12.84 10.67 17.17
C LYS A 158 -13.14 9.31 17.80
N SER A 159 -14.37 8.84 17.58
CA SER A 159 -14.78 7.48 17.90
C SER A 159 -13.87 6.49 17.16
N LEU A 160 -13.23 5.61 17.92
CA LEU A 160 -12.52 4.49 17.32
C LEU A 160 -13.53 3.54 16.66
N PRO A 161 -13.10 2.70 15.72
CA PRO A 161 -13.80 1.48 15.34
C PRO A 161 -13.90 0.52 16.55
N VAL A 162 -14.68 0.88 17.57
CA VAL A 162 -14.95 0.02 18.72
C VAL A 162 -16.02 -0.98 18.30
N THR A 163 -15.55 -2.17 17.88
CA THR A 163 -16.00 -3.56 18.13
C THR A 163 -17.46 -3.95 18.44
N THR A 164 -18.39 -3.00 18.63
CA THR A 164 -19.79 -3.26 18.98
C THR A 164 -20.74 -2.98 17.81
N VAL A 165 -20.35 -2.10 16.87
CA VAL A 165 -21.14 -1.78 15.68
C VAL A 165 -20.25 -1.93 14.46
N GLY A 166 -20.86 -2.35 13.36
CA GLY A 166 -20.09 -2.66 12.20
C GLY A 166 -19.47 -1.48 11.47
N ILE A 167 -18.41 -1.80 10.74
CA ILE A 167 -17.60 -0.83 10.06
C ILE A 167 -17.82 -0.97 8.57
N LYS A 168 -18.35 0.09 7.95
CA LYS A 168 -18.51 0.17 6.50
C LYS A 168 -17.15 0.10 5.82
N GLY A 169 -16.97 -0.84 4.89
CA GLY A 169 -15.72 -1.02 4.14
C GLY A 169 -14.84 -2.21 4.57
N LEU A 170 -15.19 -2.92 5.65
CA LEU A 170 -14.43 -4.11 6.07
C LEU A 170 -15.11 -5.43 5.63
N PRO A 171 -14.33 -6.52 5.39
CA PRO A 171 -14.87 -7.82 5.03
C PRO A 171 -15.85 -8.36 6.09
N LYS A 172 -17.01 -8.86 5.65
CA LYS A 172 -18.08 -9.37 6.51
C LYS A 172 -17.64 -10.64 7.23
N VAL A 173 -17.94 -10.74 8.53
CA VAL A 173 -18.06 -12.04 9.20
C VAL A 173 -19.49 -12.18 9.73
N LEU A 174 -20.27 -13.01 9.05
CA LEU A 174 -21.64 -13.33 9.46
C LEU A 174 -21.57 -14.09 10.80
N ARG A 175 -22.23 -13.57 11.85
CA ARG A 175 -22.60 -14.42 12.97
C ARG A 175 -23.56 -15.48 12.43
N ARG A 176 -23.33 -16.77 12.73
CA ARG A 176 -24.32 -17.81 12.43
C ARG A 176 -25.62 -17.43 13.13
N GLY A 177 -26.69 -17.24 12.37
CA GLY A 177 -28.06 -17.17 12.91
C GLY A 177 -28.74 -15.80 13.01
N ALA A 178 -28.20 -14.71 12.43
CA ALA A 178 -28.94 -13.46 12.35
C ALA A 178 -28.96 -12.91 10.91
N VAL A 179 -30.15 -12.95 10.31
CA VAL A 179 -30.50 -12.23 9.09
C VAL A 179 -31.05 -10.86 9.53
N ASP A 180 -30.83 -9.82 8.73
CA ASP A 180 -31.36 -8.46 8.84
C ASP A 180 -30.51 -7.38 9.54
N SER A 181 -29.48 -6.91 8.82
CA SER A 181 -29.21 -5.47 8.61
C SER A 181 -28.09 -5.31 7.57
N GLN A 182 -28.33 -4.49 6.53
CA GLN A 182 -27.50 -4.53 5.30
C GLN A 182 -26.18 -3.76 5.35
N ASP A 183 -25.88 -2.92 6.35
CA ASP A 183 -24.79 -1.92 6.16
C ASP A 183 -23.70 -1.83 7.24
N SER A 184 -23.69 -2.68 8.27
CA SER A 184 -22.61 -2.62 9.28
C SER A 184 -22.54 -3.89 10.15
N GLY A 185 -21.51 -4.75 9.97
CA GLY A 185 -21.09 -5.77 10.97
C GLY A 185 -19.66 -5.57 11.52
N PRO A 186 -19.36 -5.93 12.79
CA PRO A 186 -18.04 -5.72 13.39
C PRO A 186 -16.97 -6.56 12.67
N SER A 187 -15.80 -5.97 12.40
CA SER A 187 -14.68 -6.70 11.81
C SER A 187 -13.99 -7.56 12.87
N LEU A 188 -13.85 -8.86 12.61
CA LEU A 188 -13.05 -9.74 13.47
C LEU A 188 -11.58 -9.30 13.56
N LEU A 189 -11.09 -8.51 12.59
CA LEU A 189 -9.73 -7.97 12.63
C LEU A 189 -9.54 -6.94 13.74
N PHE A 190 -10.62 -6.31 14.21
CA PHE A 190 -10.57 -5.29 15.27
C PHE A 190 -11.33 -5.70 16.52
N LEU A 191 -12.12 -6.77 16.46
CA LEU A 191 -12.84 -7.32 17.61
C LEU A 191 -11.87 -7.61 18.76
N ASP A 192 -12.18 -7.06 19.94
CA ASP A 192 -11.45 -7.33 21.19
C ASP A 192 -9.91 -7.16 21.06
N LEU A 193 -9.47 -6.11 20.34
CA LEU A 193 -8.05 -5.76 20.31
C LEU A 193 -7.54 -5.48 21.74
N PRO A 194 -6.31 -5.88 22.07
CA PRO A 194 -5.76 -5.60 23.38
C PRO A 194 -5.59 -4.09 23.55
N ASN A 195 -6.04 -3.58 24.68
CA ASN A 195 -5.55 -2.31 25.17
C ASN A 195 -4.24 -2.57 25.93
N PRO A 196 -3.21 -1.73 25.76
CA PRO A 196 -2.01 -1.86 26.58
C PRO A 196 -2.41 -1.77 28.06
N PRO A 197 -1.82 -2.62 28.92
CA PRO A 197 -2.20 -2.70 30.31
C PRO A 197 -2.00 -1.35 31.00
N LEU A 198 -2.89 -1.01 31.95
CA LEU A 198 -2.78 0.26 32.69
C LEU A 198 -1.56 0.25 33.61
N ASN A 199 -1.15 -0.94 34.08
CA ASN A 199 0.06 -1.14 34.89
C ASN A 199 1.00 -2.15 34.22
N ALA A 200 2.31 -1.94 34.36
CA ALA A 200 3.34 -2.86 33.82
C ALA A 200 3.26 -4.28 34.39
N SER A 201 2.59 -4.47 35.53
CA SER A 201 2.39 -5.76 36.20
C SER A 201 1.19 -6.55 35.68
N ASP A 202 0.29 -5.95 34.89
CA ASP A 202 -0.90 -6.64 34.43
C ASP A 202 -0.53 -7.63 33.31
N LEU A 203 -0.91 -8.89 33.48
CA LEU A 203 -0.69 -9.93 32.49
C LEU A 203 -1.51 -9.65 31.24
N ILE A 204 -0.84 -9.60 30.09
CA ILE A 204 -1.50 -9.60 28.78
C ILE A 204 -2.25 -10.93 28.65
N PRO A 205 -3.58 -10.94 28.37
CA PRO A 205 -4.35 -12.18 28.31
C PRO A 205 -3.72 -13.22 27.37
N GLU A 206 -3.52 -14.45 27.85
CA GLU A 206 -2.88 -15.55 27.09
C GLU A 206 -3.60 -15.93 25.79
N ARG A 207 -4.85 -15.47 25.62
CA ARG A 207 -5.67 -15.72 24.43
C ARG A 207 -5.12 -15.10 23.15
N PHE A 208 -4.20 -14.13 23.24
CA PHE A 208 -3.69 -13.43 22.06
C PHE A 208 -2.46 -14.13 21.46
N ARG A 209 -2.51 -14.41 20.16
CA ARG A 209 -1.39 -15.04 19.43
C ARG A 209 -0.17 -14.13 19.34
N SER A 210 -0.35 -12.82 19.55
CA SER A 210 0.74 -11.84 19.65
C SER A 210 1.77 -12.19 20.72
N ASN A 211 1.39 -12.85 21.83
CA ASN A 211 2.34 -13.23 22.89
C ASN A 211 3.40 -14.25 22.39
N VAL A 212 3.00 -15.14 21.48
CA VAL A 212 3.92 -16.09 20.83
C VAL A 212 4.89 -15.36 19.90
N LEU A 213 4.43 -14.31 19.19
CA LEU A 213 5.30 -13.51 18.33
C LEU A 213 6.29 -12.69 19.16
N LEU A 214 5.82 -12.04 20.23
CA LEU A 214 6.64 -11.23 21.11
C LEU A 214 7.74 -12.06 21.79
N SER A 215 7.38 -13.19 22.39
CA SER A 215 8.35 -14.10 23.02
C SER A 215 9.39 -14.62 22.04
N LYS A 216 9.00 -14.96 20.80
CA LYS A 216 9.94 -15.34 19.75
C LYS A 216 10.88 -14.21 19.37
N LEU A 217 10.36 -12.99 19.18
CA LEU A 217 11.16 -11.80 18.84
C LEU A 217 12.17 -11.44 19.93
N GLU A 218 11.85 -11.68 21.20
CA GLU A 218 12.75 -11.42 22.32
C GLU A 218 13.87 -12.47 22.43
N GLY A 219 13.59 -13.73 22.06
CA GLY A 219 14.57 -14.81 22.06
C GLY A 219 15.44 -14.92 20.81
N MET A 220 15.15 -14.17 19.75
CA MET A 220 15.88 -14.24 18.48
C MET A 220 17.07 -13.29 18.42
N GLN A 221 18.21 -13.79 17.93
CA GLN A 221 19.33 -12.92 17.54
C GLN A 221 19.07 -12.21 16.20
N ALA A 222 18.29 -12.83 15.30
CA ALA A 222 17.89 -12.21 14.05
C ALA A 222 16.95 -11.02 14.31
N GLN A 223 17.14 -9.94 13.54
CA GLN A 223 16.30 -8.73 13.65
C GLN A 223 14.94 -8.89 12.95
N ASP A 224 14.83 -9.88 12.06
CA ASP A 224 13.65 -10.12 11.23
C ASP A 224 12.97 -11.44 11.58
N LEU A 225 11.63 -11.42 11.65
CA LEU A 225 10.79 -12.60 11.84
C LEU A 225 9.80 -12.70 10.67
N PRO A 226 10.03 -13.57 9.68
CA PRO A 226 9.06 -13.80 8.63
C PRO A 226 7.87 -14.60 9.19
N VAL A 227 6.65 -14.15 8.87
CA VAL A 227 5.42 -14.80 9.34
C VAL A 227 4.62 -15.32 8.15
N PHE A 228 4.64 -16.65 8.01
CA PHE A 228 3.96 -17.35 6.92
C PHE A 228 2.66 -18.00 7.39
N GLY A 229 1.74 -18.20 6.45
CA GLY A 229 0.47 -18.87 6.69
C GLY A 229 -0.54 -18.60 5.58
N VAL A 230 -1.55 -19.46 5.50
CA VAL A 230 -2.62 -19.34 4.49
C VAL A 230 -3.47 -18.08 4.70
N SER A 231 -4.19 -17.65 3.66
CA SER A 231 -5.15 -16.55 3.79
C SER A 231 -6.20 -16.86 4.85
N GLY A 232 -6.57 -15.86 5.66
CA GLY A 232 -7.55 -16.01 6.75
C GLY A 232 -7.03 -16.69 8.02
N CYS A 233 -5.77 -17.14 8.11
CA CYS A 233 -5.26 -17.80 9.32
C CYS A 233 -4.92 -16.84 10.48
N GLY A 234 -5.17 -15.53 10.31
CA GLY A 234 -4.99 -14.50 11.34
C GLY A 234 -3.59 -13.87 11.41
N LYS A 235 -2.81 -13.86 10.33
CA LYS A 235 -1.47 -13.22 10.29
C LYS A 235 -1.54 -11.72 10.59
N THR A 236 -2.24 -10.98 9.74
CA THR A 236 -2.47 -9.54 9.87
C THR A 236 -3.07 -9.19 11.23
N ARG A 237 -4.06 -9.96 11.69
CA ARG A 237 -4.63 -9.80 13.03
C ARG A 237 -3.57 -9.92 14.14
N SER A 238 -2.73 -10.96 14.10
CA SER A 238 -1.65 -11.14 15.09
C SER A 238 -0.65 -9.99 15.09
N MET A 239 -0.33 -9.43 13.91
CA MET A 239 0.54 -8.26 13.79
C MET A 239 -0.10 -7.00 14.38
N ILE A 240 -1.39 -6.78 14.11
CA ILE A 240 -2.15 -5.66 14.68
C ILE A 240 -2.24 -5.79 16.21
N GLU A 241 -2.52 -6.99 16.74
CA GLU A 241 -2.52 -7.26 18.18
C GLU A 241 -1.16 -6.94 18.82
N MET A 242 -0.07 -7.37 18.18
CA MET A 242 1.29 -7.09 18.64
C MET A 242 1.56 -5.58 18.70
N LEU A 243 1.19 -4.82 17.66
CA LEU A 243 1.38 -3.37 17.63
C LEU A 243 0.40 -2.61 18.56
N CYS A 244 -0.72 -3.21 18.92
CA CYS A 244 -1.57 -2.66 19.98
C CYS A 244 -0.89 -2.79 21.35
N LEU A 245 -0.10 -3.85 21.56
CA LEU A 245 0.65 -4.11 22.80
C LEU A 245 2.01 -3.41 22.86
N GLN A 246 2.65 -3.14 21.72
CA GLN A 246 3.97 -2.51 21.64
C GLN A 246 4.00 -1.40 20.61
N TRP A 247 4.71 -0.31 20.88
CA TRP A 247 4.87 0.79 19.93
C TRP A 247 5.64 0.34 18.68
N GLY A 248 5.15 0.76 17.52
CA GLY A 248 5.75 0.40 16.26
C GLY A 248 5.02 0.94 15.04
N PHE A 249 5.49 0.55 13.86
CA PHE A 249 4.99 1.01 12.57
C PHE A 249 4.41 -0.14 11.77
N TYR A 250 3.25 0.10 11.16
CA TYR A 250 2.59 -0.84 10.25
C TYR A 250 2.60 -0.27 8.84
N PHE A 251 3.18 -1.04 7.91
CA PHE A 251 3.14 -0.77 6.49
C PHE A 251 2.48 -1.95 5.78
N ASN A 252 1.68 -1.68 4.75
CA ASN A 252 1.12 -2.70 3.88
C ASN A 252 1.53 -2.42 2.43
N ALA A 253 2.07 -3.43 1.75
CA ALA A 253 2.45 -3.31 0.35
C ALA A 253 1.25 -3.42 -0.62
N ALA A 254 0.13 -4.00 -0.19
CA ALA A 254 -1.07 -4.19 -1.00
C ALA A 254 -1.85 -2.89 -1.22
N LYS A 255 -2.40 -2.72 -2.43
CA LYS A 255 -3.19 -1.53 -2.84
C LYS A 255 -4.69 -1.61 -2.51
N SER A 256 -5.17 -2.76 -2.06
CA SER A 256 -6.61 -3.02 -1.89
C SER A 256 -6.94 -3.56 -0.50
N ASP A 257 -6.02 -3.42 0.44
CA ASP A 257 -6.11 -3.98 1.78
C ASP A 257 -5.97 -2.89 2.85
N LEU A 258 -5.94 -3.29 4.12
CA LEU A 258 -5.74 -2.42 5.27
C LEU A 258 -4.42 -1.65 5.20
N GLY A 259 -4.35 -0.52 5.88
CA GLY A 259 -3.15 0.31 5.92
C GLY A 259 -3.23 1.54 5.04
N SER A 260 -2.21 2.38 5.16
CA SER A 260 -2.02 3.54 4.28
C SER A 260 -1.56 3.09 2.91
N PHE A 261 -1.89 3.87 1.89
CA PHE A 261 -1.35 3.65 0.55
C PHE A 261 0.11 4.08 0.40
N ASP A 262 0.73 4.67 1.43
CA ASP A 262 2.07 5.24 1.39
C ASP A 262 3.15 4.28 0.88
N LEU A 263 3.22 3.04 1.37
CA LEU A 263 4.20 2.04 0.92
C LEU A 263 3.91 1.56 -0.51
N SER A 264 2.65 1.27 -0.84
CA SER A 264 2.28 0.84 -2.19
C SER A 264 2.56 1.93 -3.24
N ARG A 265 2.33 3.20 -2.87
CA ARG A 265 2.63 4.38 -3.69
C ARG A 265 4.12 4.62 -3.80
N LEU A 266 4.88 4.40 -2.72
CA LEU A 266 6.33 4.43 -2.74
C LEU A 266 6.89 3.40 -3.73
N ALA A 267 6.36 2.16 -3.71
CA ALA A 267 6.78 1.12 -4.62
C ALA A 267 6.53 1.53 -6.09
N ASP A 268 5.36 2.10 -6.40
CA ASP A 268 5.08 2.63 -7.74
C ASP A 268 5.99 3.81 -8.12
N PHE A 269 6.33 4.66 -7.14
CA PHE A 269 7.24 5.78 -7.33
C PHE A 269 8.65 5.30 -7.65
N ILE A 270 9.15 4.28 -6.95
CA ILE A 270 10.44 3.64 -7.24
C ILE A 270 10.40 3.00 -8.62
N ASP A 271 9.39 2.18 -8.92
CA ASP A 271 9.26 1.51 -10.23
C ASP A 271 9.23 2.51 -11.40
N SER A 272 8.63 3.68 -11.21
CA SER A 272 8.53 4.71 -12.26
C SER A 272 9.79 5.55 -12.43
N ASN A 273 10.75 5.46 -11.51
CA ASN A 273 12.00 6.24 -11.50
C ASN A 273 13.26 5.37 -11.47
N THR A 274 13.12 4.06 -11.72
CA THR A 274 14.23 3.12 -11.86
C THR A 274 14.51 2.87 -13.34
N PHE A 275 15.79 2.64 -13.65
CA PHE A 275 16.27 2.43 -15.01
C PHE A 275 16.96 1.08 -15.13
N GLU A 276 16.83 0.43 -16.28
CA GLU A 276 17.59 -0.77 -16.61
C GLU A 276 19.11 -0.46 -16.53
N ASP A 277 19.90 -1.47 -16.18
CA ASP A 277 21.37 -1.41 -16.05
C ASP A 277 21.93 -0.37 -15.05
N SER A 278 21.09 0.18 -14.18
CA SER A 278 21.45 1.22 -13.20
C SER A 278 21.25 0.77 -11.75
N ALA A 279 21.51 -0.51 -11.45
CA ALA A 279 21.17 -1.15 -10.17
C ALA A 279 21.64 -0.39 -8.92
N ASN A 280 22.86 0.16 -8.93
CA ASN A 280 23.38 0.94 -7.81
C ASN A 280 22.66 2.29 -7.62
N ILE A 281 22.28 2.96 -8.71
CA ILE A 281 21.52 4.21 -8.66
C ILE A 281 20.09 3.93 -8.18
N ASN A 282 19.47 2.89 -8.72
CA ASN A 282 18.15 2.42 -8.32
C ASN A 282 18.11 2.06 -6.82
N THR A 283 19.11 1.35 -6.34
CA THR A 283 19.24 0.98 -4.92
C THR A 283 19.33 2.23 -4.03
N ARG A 284 20.17 3.20 -4.39
CA ARG A 284 20.30 4.46 -3.64
C ARG A 284 19.00 5.28 -3.66
N PHE A 285 18.34 5.34 -4.82
CA PHE A 285 17.05 6.01 -4.95
C PHE A 285 15.98 5.35 -4.06
N ALA A 286 15.84 4.03 -4.14
CA ALA A 286 14.89 3.27 -3.33
C ALA A 286 15.14 3.43 -1.83
N LYS A 287 16.41 3.40 -1.40
CA LYS A 287 16.80 3.68 -0.01
C LYS A 287 16.37 5.08 0.45
N ASN A 288 16.70 6.11 -0.32
CA ASN A 288 16.31 7.48 0.01
C ASN A 288 14.79 7.65 0.08
N ALA A 289 14.07 7.05 -0.87
CA ALA A 289 12.62 7.09 -0.89
C ALA A 289 12.02 6.39 0.34
N THR A 290 12.58 5.24 0.73
CA THR A 290 12.18 4.48 1.93
C THR A 290 12.49 5.24 3.22
N LEU A 291 13.63 5.93 3.29
CA LEU A 291 13.97 6.80 4.42
C LEU A 291 12.98 7.97 4.58
N LEU A 292 12.54 8.59 3.48
CA LEU A 292 11.50 9.64 3.52
C LEU A 292 10.13 9.11 3.94
N LEU A 293 9.78 7.88 3.51
CA LEU A 293 8.58 7.19 3.98
C LEU A 293 8.63 7.00 5.50
N LEU A 294 9.73 6.44 6.03
CA LEU A 294 9.90 6.26 7.47
C LEU A 294 9.88 7.61 8.21
N LEU A 295 10.58 8.62 7.69
CA LEU A 295 10.59 9.97 8.25
C LEU A 295 9.19 10.53 8.41
N SER A 296 8.33 10.35 7.41
CA SER A 296 6.94 10.82 7.47
C SER A 296 6.17 10.23 8.67
N ARG A 297 6.35 8.93 8.94
CA ARG A 297 5.69 8.22 10.03
C ARG A 297 6.25 8.63 11.39
N LEU A 298 7.57 8.81 11.48
CA LEU A 298 8.24 9.32 12.68
C LEU A 298 7.71 10.72 13.05
N MET A 299 7.63 11.62 12.07
CA MET A 299 7.17 12.99 12.28
C MET A 299 5.69 13.07 12.69
N ILE A 300 4.83 12.25 12.09
CA ILE A 300 3.41 12.18 12.48
C ILE A 300 3.27 11.68 13.92
N LEU A 301 4.01 10.63 14.30
CA LEU A 301 3.98 10.13 15.66
C LEU A 301 4.54 11.16 16.66
N ASN A 302 5.66 11.80 16.31
CA ASN A 302 6.22 12.88 17.12
C ASN A 302 5.26 14.05 17.30
N TYR A 303 4.48 14.40 16.28
CA TYR A 303 3.42 15.39 16.40
C TYR A 303 2.34 14.93 17.38
N CYS A 304 1.85 13.69 17.25
CA CYS A 304 0.83 13.15 18.17
C CYS A 304 1.28 13.18 19.63
N LEU A 305 2.55 12.88 19.90
CA LEU A 305 3.12 12.92 21.25
C LEU A 305 3.35 14.33 21.80
N LYS A 306 3.26 15.38 20.96
CA LYS A 306 3.33 16.79 21.38
C LYS A 306 1.97 17.38 21.71
N VAL A 307 0.88 16.72 21.32
CA VAL A 307 -0.47 17.20 21.64
C VAL A 307 -0.63 17.20 23.16
N PRO A 308 -1.11 18.31 23.76
CA PRO A 308 -1.35 18.38 25.20
C PRO A 308 -2.25 17.23 25.68
N ASP A 309 -1.89 16.66 26.83
CA ASP A 309 -2.62 15.56 27.47
C ASP A 309 -2.76 14.28 26.62
N CYS A 310 -1.92 14.10 25.58
CA CYS A 310 -2.02 12.95 24.67
C CYS A 310 -2.07 11.61 25.41
N ARG A 311 -1.31 11.43 26.50
CA ARG A 311 -1.25 10.19 27.29
C ARG A 311 -2.61 9.72 27.82
N GLN A 312 -3.57 10.63 28.02
CA GLN A 312 -4.88 10.28 28.54
C GLN A 312 -5.68 9.38 27.58
N THR A 313 -5.46 9.52 26.27
CA THR A 313 -6.22 8.74 25.29
C THR A 313 -5.34 8.04 24.25
N PHE A 314 -4.20 8.63 23.86
CA PHE A 314 -3.35 8.17 22.78
C PHE A 314 -2.40 7.05 23.23
N SER A 315 -2.78 5.81 22.90
CA SER A 315 -2.03 4.59 23.20
C SER A 315 -1.39 3.97 21.95
N SER A 316 -0.53 2.97 22.12
CA SER A 316 -0.02 2.13 21.01
C SER A 316 -1.15 1.49 20.20
N ALA A 317 -2.26 1.13 20.83
CA ALA A 317 -3.46 0.64 20.13
C ALA A 317 -4.10 1.72 19.25
N ARG A 318 -4.28 2.96 19.75
CA ARG A 318 -4.77 4.07 18.92
C ARG A 318 -3.81 4.42 17.80
N TRP A 319 -2.50 4.38 18.07
CA TRP A 319 -1.49 4.60 17.04
C TRP A 319 -1.58 3.52 15.95
N THR A 320 -1.72 2.25 16.32
CA THR A 320 -1.90 1.13 15.37
C THR A 320 -3.16 1.30 14.53
N LEU A 321 -4.29 1.60 15.16
CA LEU A 321 -5.56 1.81 14.44
C LEU A 321 -5.49 2.95 13.43
N LEU A 322 -4.78 4.03 13.76
CA LEU A 322 -4.56 5.13 12.83
C LEU A 322 -3.84 4.66 11.57
N GLN A 323 -2.81 3.80 11.73
CA GLN A 323 -2.00 3.28 10.63
C GLN A 323 -2.71 2.24 9.77
N VAL A 324 -3.55 1.39 10.39
CA VAL A 324 -4.23 0.25 9.74
C VAL A 324 -5.56 0.65 9.10
N CYS A 325 -6.25 1.66 9.64
CA CYS A 325 -7.56 2.10 9.16
C CYS A 325 -7.59 3.52 8.58
N PRO A 326 -6.60 3.98 7.79
CA PRO A 326 -6.60 5.38 7.34
C PRO A 326 -7.78 5.70 6.42
N HIS A 327 -8.36 4.72 5.73
CA HIS A 327 -9.59 4.86 4.94
C HIS A 327 -10.84 5.19 5.78
N MET A 328 -10.84 4.83 7.06
CA MET A 328 -11.90 5.24 8.01
C MET A 328 -11.68 6.66 8.54
N PHE A 329 -10.46 7.15 8.39
CA PHE A 329 -10.02 8.43 8.90
C PHE A 329 -9.52 9.27 7.73
N LYS A 330 -8.39 9.95 7.95
CA LYS A 330 -7.63 10.63 6.94
C LYS A 330 -6.27 9.97 6.80
N ASP A 331 -5.88 9.63 5.58
CA ASP A 331 -4.58 9.02 5.30
C ASP A 331 -3.43 10.05 5.34
N VAL A 332 -3.20 10.61 6.54
CA VAL A 332 -2.15 11.59 6.80
C VAL A 332 -0.75 11.08 6.44
N PHE A 333 -0.55 9.77 6.48
CA PHE A 333 0.72 9.12 6.14
C PHE A 333 1.01 9.21 4.65
N MET A 334 0.04 8.85 3.80
CA MET A 334 0.16 8.99 2.35
C MET A 334 0.31 10.45 1.94
N HIS A 335 -0.38 11.37 2.60
CA HIS A 335 -0.25 12.80 2.29
C HIS A 335 1.13 13.38 2.64
N LEU A 336 1.69 13.07 3.81
CA LEU A 336 3.00 13.58 4.20
C LEU A 336 4.13 12.89 3.43
N SER A 337 4.08 11.56 3.31
CA SER A 337 5.09 10.79 2.56
C SER A 337 5.20 11.28 1.11
N ASN A 338 4.08 11.49 0.41
CA ASN A 338 4.11 12.03 -0.96
C ASN A 338 4.80 13.40 -1.03
N LYS A 339 4.48 14.31 -0.10
CA LYS A 339 5.13 15.64 -0.06
C LYS A 339 6.63 15.56 0.19
N LEU A 340 7.07 14.63 1.02
CA LEU A 340 8.49 14.41 1.28
C LEU A 340 9.18 13.75 0.08
N CYS A 341 8.59 12.72 -0.54
CA CYS A 341 9.12 12.09 -1.74
C CYS A 341 9.21 13.05 -2.94
N ASP A 342 8.36 14.08 -3.01
CA ASP A 342 8.47 15.13 -4.02
C ASP A 342 9.81 15.89 -3.96
N LEU A 343 10.51 15.90 -2.81
CA LEU A 343 11.86 16.47 -2.70
C LEU A 343 12.90 15.74 -3.56
N MET A 344 12.63 14.49 -3.94
CA MET A 344 13.51 13.71 -4.80
C MET A 344 13.35 14.06 -6.29
N LYS A 345 12.25 14.73 -6.67
CA LYS A 345 12.00 15.09 -8.08
C LYS A 345 13.01 16.15 -8.52
N GLY A 346 13.92 15.76 -9.41
CA GLY A 346 14.95 16.65 -9.96
C GLY A 346 16.08 17.00 -8.99
N ARG A 347 16.24 16.26 -7.89
CA ARG A 347 17.29 16.49 -6.89
C ARG A 347 17.98 15.18 -6.52
N ALA A 348 19.31 15.19 -6.56
CA ALA A 348 20.11 14.14 -5.94
C ALA A 348 20.16 14.37 -4.42
N LEU A 349 19.65 13.41 -3.63
CA LEU A 349 19.76 13.44 -2.17
C LEU A 349 20.93 12.57 -1.73
N LEU A 350 21.75 13.10 -0.82
CA LEU A 350 22.81 12.33 -0.16
C LEU A 350 22.18 11.42 0.92
N GLU A 351 22.39 10.11 0.77
CA GLU A 351 21.86 9.08 1.68
C GLU A 351 22.30 9.32 3.13
N SER A 352 23.57 9.70 3.35
CA SER A 352 24.12 9.96 4.69
C SER A 352 23.39 11.09 5.42
N VAL A 353 23.05 12.17 4.71
CA VAL A 353 22.36 13.33 5.26
C VAL A 353 20.95 12.97 5.65
N LEU A 354 20.23 12.30 4.75
CA LEU A 354 18.86 11.86 5.02
C LEU A 354 18.81 10.82 6.14
N ALA A 355 19.76 9.89 6.18
CA ALA A 355 19.89 8.92 7.25
C ALA A 355 20.16 9.59 8.62
N SER A 356 20.95 10.68 8.65
CA SER A 356 21.16 11.48 9.87
C SER A 356 19.86 12.11 10.34
N ILE A 357 19.09 12.73 9.44
CA ILE A 357 17.80 13.36 9.76
C ILE A 357 16.81 12.32 10.32
N VAL A 358 16.72 11.15 9.68
CA VAL A 358 15.85 10.05 10.14
C VAL A 358 16.29 9.55 11.52
N ARG A 359 17.59 9.41 11.74
CA ARG A 359 18.14 8.96 13.03
C ARG A 359 17.81 9.94 14.15
N GLU A 360 18.04 11.23 13.93
CA GLU A 360 17.74 12.28 14.91
C GLU A 360 16.24 12.32 15.25
N GLU A 361 15.36 12.20 14.25
CA GLU A 361 13.91 12.18 14.47
C GLU A 361 13.47 10.91 15.23
N PHE A 362 14.12 9.77 14.95
CA PHE A 362 13.90 8.51 15.65
C PHE A 362 14.36 8.55 17.11
N GLU A 363 15.54 9.10 17.39
CA GLU A 363 16.05 9.31 18.75
C GLU A 363 15.12 10.25 19.52
N SER A 364 14.77 11.40 18.93
CA SER A 364 13.83 12.36 19.51
C SER A 364 12.45 11.75 19.79
N LEU A 365 12.01 10.80 18.97
CA LEU A 365 10.77 10.06 19.18
C LEU A 365 10.86 9.13 20.38
N ARG A 366 11.94 8.34 20.47
CA ARG A 366 12.15 7.39 21.58
C ARG A 366 12.23 8.12 22.91
N ASP A 367 12.93 9.26 22.94
CA ASP A 367 13.04 10.09 24.15
C ASP A 367 11.66 10.58 24.60
N LYS A 368 10.81 11.04 23.68
CA LYS A 368 9.44 11.46 24.03
C LYS A 368 8.58 10.31 24.52
N LEU A 369 8.65 9.15 23.87
CA LEU A 369 7.90 7.96 24.32
C LEU A 369 8.31 7.53 25.72
N ALA A 370 9.61 7.52 26.01
CA ALA A 370 10.14 7.23 27.34
C ALA A 370 9.72 8.30 28.38
N ALA A 371 9.78 9.58 28.01
CA ALA A 371 9.37 10.69 28.88
C ALA A 371 7.89 10.67 29.24
N HIS A 372 7.03 10.20 28.32
CA HIS A 372 5.59 10.02 28.59
C HIS A 372 5.28 8.84 29.52
N ALA A 373 6.25 7.97 29.82
CA ALA A 373 6.12 6.84 30.73
C ALA A 373 4.89 5.94 30.41
N TYR A 374 4.70 5.60 29.13
CA TYR A 374 3.71 4.59 28.76
C TYR A 374 4.08 3.24 29.40
N PRO A 375 3.11 2.48 29.93
CA PRO A 375 3.36 1.23 30.67
C PRO A 375 4.05 0.15 29.82
N ASN A 376 3.90 0.22 28.50
CA ASN A 376 4.48 -0.70 27.52
C ASN A 376 5.69 -0.13 26.76
N PHE A 377 6.33 0.92 27.28
CA PHE A 377 7.52 1.49 26.67
C PHE A 377 8.52 2.02 27.71
N SER A 378 9.78 1.64 27.53
CA SER A 378 10.94 2.06 28.31
C SER A 378 12.09 2.51 27.40
N SER A 379 13.16 3.07 27.96
CA SER A 379 14.38 3.43 27.21
C SER A 379 14.99 2.24 26.45
N ASP A 380 14.85 1.03 26.99
CA ASP A 380 15.38 -0.19 26.39
C ASP A 380 14.39 -0.85 25.42
N SER A 381 13.16 -0.34 25.35
CA SER A 381 12.14 -0.86 24.45
C SER A 381 12.52 -0.61 22.99
N LYS A 382 12.29 -1.63 22.16
CA LYS A 382 12.46 -1.56 20.71
C LYS A 382 11.14 -1.14 20.07
N LEU A 383 11.21 -0.23 19.09
CA LEU A 383 10.09 0.04 18.20
C LEU A 383 9.96 -1.09 17.19
N ARG A 384 8.75 -1.65 17.04
CA ARG A 384 8.49 -2.74 16.09
C ARG A 384 8.21 -2.19 14.71
N LEU A 385 8.59 -2.94 13.68
CA LEU A 385 8.28 -2.64 12.29
C LEU A 385 7.57 -3.85 11.69
N VAL A 386 6.38 -3.63 11.14
CA VAL A 386 5.62 -4.65 10.41
C VAL A 386 5.51 -4.21 8.96
N ILE A 387 5.90 -5.10 8.05
CA ILE A 387 5.66 -4.99 6.62
C ILE A 387 4.71 -6.13 6.25
N ASP A 388 3.44 -5.82 6.09
CA ASP A 388 2.41 -6.77 5.67
C ASP A 388 2.36 -6.89 4.15
N GLU A 389 1.95 -8.06 3.68
CA GLU A 389 1.92 -8.42 2.25
C GLU A 389 3.27 -8.15 1.53
N ALA A 390 4.39 -8.28 2.25
CA ALA A 390 5.74 -7.93 1.80
C ALA A 390 6.18 -8.66 0.51
N GLN A 391 5.62 -9.83 0.23
CA GLN A 391 5.89 -10.58 -1.00
C GLN A 391 5.56 -9.76 -2.26
N ILE A 392 4.59 -8.84 -2.20
CA ILE A 392 4.26 -7.94 -3.32
C ILE A 392 5.46 -7.06 -3.71
N LEU A 393 6.30 -6.67 -2.74
CA LEU A 393 7.50 -5.89 -3.01
C LEU A 393 8.59 -6.77 -3.63
N SER A 394 8.70 -8.03 -3.21
CA SER A 394 9.68 -8.97 -3.74
C SER A 394 9.41 -9.33 -5.21
N ASP A 395 8.15 -9.36 -5.62
CA ASP A 395 7.75 -9.67 -7.00
C ASP A 395 8.05 -8.51 -7.97
N LYS A 396 8.40 -7.33 -7.45
CA LYS A 396 8.69 -6.14 -8.25
C LYS A 396 10.15 -6.12 -8.69
N ASN A 397 10.36 -6.42 -9.98
CA ASN A 397 11.58 -6.15 -10.75
C ASN A 397 12.90 -6.62 -10.08
N PRO A 398 13.09 -7.93 -9.88
CA PRO A 398 14.19 -8.48 -9.08
C PRO A 398 15.60 -8.16 -9.62
N THR A 399 15.73 -7.81 -10.91
CA THR A 399 17.02 -7.51 -11.55
C THR A 399 17.40 -6.02 -11.50
N LEU A 400 16.52 -5.14 -11.03
CA LEU A 400 16.75 -3.69 -11.06
C LEU A 400 17.53 -3.16 -9.85
N PHE A 401 17.79 -3.98 -8.84
CA PHE A 401 18.43 -3.56 -7.59
C PHE A 401 19.66 -4.42 -7.30
N SER A 402 20.64 -3.83 -6.63
CA SER A 402 21.84 -4.53 -6.19
C SER A 402 21.55 -5.21 -4.86
N SER A 403 21.78 -6.52 -4.77
CA SER A 403 21.76 -7.23 -3.49
C SER A 403 23.08 -6.96 -2.74
N SER A 404 23.00 -6.63 -1.46
CA SER A 404 24.18 -6.56 -0.59
C SER A 404 24.64 -7.92 -0.07
N SER A 405 23.98 -9.01 -0.46
CA SER A 405 24.50 -10.36 -0.21
C SER A 405 25.78 -10.51 -0.99
N THR A 406 26.92 -10.45 -0.29
CA THR A 406 28.09 -11.21 -0.70
C THR A 406 27.61 -12.59 -1.12
N GLU A 407 27.97 -13.04 -2.32
CA GLU A 407 27.80 -14.42 -2.75
C GLU A 407 28.50 -15.32 -1.73
N VAL A 408 27.78 -15.75 -0.69
CA VAL A 408 28.08 -17.02 -0.06
C VAL A 408 27.51 -18.02 -1.05
N THR A 409 28.43 -18.58 -1.84
CA THR A 409 28.23 -19.69 -2.74
C THR A 409 27.21 -20.65 -2.14
N LEU A 410 25.99 -20.67 -2.69
CA LEU A 410 25.05 -21.78 -2.51
C LEU A 410 25.58 -22.95 -3.35
N ALA A 411 26.71 -23.49 -2.92
CA ALA A 411 27.06 -24.87 -3.14
C ALA A 411 26.93 -25.55 -1.79
N GLN A 412 26.06 -26.57 -1.73
CA GLN A 412 25.82 -27.49 -0.62
C GLN A 412 24.77 -27.05 0.43
N CYS A 413 23.51 -27.35 0.14
CA CYS A 413 22.64 -28.16 1.01
C CYS A 413 21.68 -28.96 0.13
#